data_AF-A0A356K5Q1-F1
#
_entry.id   AF-A0A356K5Q1-F1
#
_cell.length_a   1.000
_cell.length_b   1.000
_cell.length_c   1.000
_cell.angle_alpha   90.00
_cell.angle_beta   90.00
_cell.angle_gamma   90.00
#
_symmetry.space_group_name_H-M   'P 1'
#
loop_
_entity.id
_entity.type
_entity.pdbx_description
1 polymer ?
#
loop_
_entity_poly.entity_id
_entity_poly.type
_entity_poly.pdbx_seq_one_letter_code
_entity_poly.pdbx_strand_id
1 'polypeptide(L)'
;WFWHRIYDGVDIQGFEQLEQIAQTHTLVYAPCHRSHVDYLVLSHALFGLGLMLPHIAAGDNLNMPVIGKLLRRGGAFFMRRSFRNDPIYRAVMREYLNEVFSRGHSVEYFVEGGRSRTGRILPPQLGMLSMTLASYALGLPRPVAIIPVYISYEKLIEANAYLSELRGERKRLENVADVFRNLRLIKQNFGRVMLRFGTSIDLGTFVNNFNREHNHPSLPATAAQSLGHEILTAVNDSAYVNPVNLIALTTLSMPQFTIEERVLVQHLDYLKRLITTNREHHNYSVTNLSPTQILEHVERLDMLQREETEGERLVGHDSATAILMTWYRNNVLHVFAQSAMVACLLVNRRLPLRVSALERLMATVLPYIESELSFRSAPEETNQCLLQLETLGLLHRADGAVTPPSQGSAGRFHLNLLANALMPTLERFYIAIALLDRAGNAIYTRNTLVETACRTARRFSVLYGSNSPEFFDPVLFRGLINTLHDRGVVRTDRDDYLCFDSSIRELIRLSRHIIRTELQQSIPLPASEA
;
A
#
# COMPACT_ATOMS: atom_id res chain seq x y z
N TRP A 1 -1.88 7.32 28.99
CA TRP A 1 -1.92 5.96 29.61
C TRP A 1 -1.99 4.86 28.56
N PHE A 2 -3.05 4.74 27.75
CA PHE A 2 -3.20 3.67 26.73
C PHE A 2 -1.94 3.49 25.85
N TRP A 3 -1.46 4.59 25.27
CA TRP A 3 -0.28 4.62 24.37
C TRP A 3 1.07 4.29 25.01
N HIS A 4 1.16 4.31 26.34
CA HIS A 4 2.38 3.96 27.08
C HIS A 4 2.26 2.64 27.85
N ARG A 5 1.07 2.03 27.84
CA ARG A 5 0.77 0.81 28.58
C ARG A 5 0.56 -0.40 27.69
N ILE A 6 -0.08 -0.20 26.53
CA ILE A 6 -0.29 -1.23 25.51
C ILE A 6 0.79 -1.09 24.43
N TYR A 7 1.05 0.14 23.99
CA TYR A 7 2.19 0.48 23.15
C TYR A 7 3.33 1.08 24.00
N ASP A 8 4.55 1.07 23.46
CA ASP A 8 5.75 1.68 24.01
C ASP A 8 5.87 3.19 23.64
N GLY A 9 4.75 3.81 23.27
CA GLY A 9 4.66 5.23 22.87
C GLY A 9 4.20 5.45 21.43
N VAL A 10 3.86 6.71 21.15
CA VAL A 10 3.54 7.22 19.80
C VAL A 10 4.62 8.22 19.41
N ASP A 11 5.35 7.94 18.35
CA ASP A 11 6.28 8.89 17.74
C ASP A 11 5.55 9.69 16.65
N ILE A 12 5.89 10.98 16.53
CA ILE A 12 5.26 11.91 15.58
C ILE A 12 6.36 12.57 14.75
N GLN A 13 6.21 12.60 13.42
CA GLN A 13 7.15 13.28 12.51
C GLN A 13 6.39 14.06 11.42
N GLY A 14 7.04 15.07 10.84
CA GLY A 14 6.48 15.89 9.75
C GLY A 14 5.45 16.94 10.21
N PHE A 15 5.40 17.24 11.52
CA PHE A 15 4.44 18.20 12.08
C PHE A 15 4.90 19.66 11.93
N GLU A 16 6.15 19.90 11.56
CA GLU A 16 6.77 21.24 11.53
C GLU A 16 6.06 22.20 10.57
N GLN A 17 5.63 21.70 9.41
CA GLN A 17 4.87 22.49 8.44
C GLN A 17 3.38 22.58 8.79
N LEU A 18 2.87 21.66 9.61
CA LEU A 18 1.45 21.55 9.93
C LEU A 18 0.95 22.76 10.72
N GLU A 19 1.75 23.27 11.67
CA GLU A 19 1.38 24.44 12.48
C GLU A 19 1.17 25.70 11.64
N GLN A 20 2.06 25.93 10.66
CA GLN A 20 1.99 27.11 9.77
C GLN A 20 0.76 27.02 8.85
N ILE A 21 0.48 25.83 8.32
CA ILE A 21 -0.68 25.60 7.46
C ILE A 21 -1.97 25.74 8.28
N ALA A 22 -2.02 25.26 9.52
CA ALA A 22 -3.19 25.37 10.40
C ALA A 22 -3.61 26.83 10.67
N GLN A 23 -2.65 27.76 10.69
CA GLN A 23 -2.92 29.19 10.88
C GLN A 23 -3.62 29.83 9.67
N THR A 24 -3.43 29.31 8.47
CA THR A 24 -3.89 29.92 7.22
C THR A 24 -5.04 29.14 6.57
N HIS A 25 -5.09 27.82 6.75
CA HIS A 25 -6.04 26.92 6.08
C HIS A 25 -6.98 26.23 7.08
N THR A 26 -8.15 25.84 6.60
CA THR A 26 -8.98 24.81 7.22
C THR A 26 -8.40 23.43 6.85
N LEU A 27 -8.17 22.57 7.84
CA LEU A 27 -7.46 21.31 7.62
C LEU A 27 -8.41 20.13 7.42
N VAL A 28 -8.09 19.29 6.45
CA VAL A 28 -8.71 17.97 6.26
C VAL A 28 -7.64 16.91 6.48
N TYR A 29 -7.69 16.20 7.60
CA TYR A 29 -6.81 15.07 7.85
C TYR A 29 -7.31 13.83 7.11
N ALA A 30 -6.44 13.23 6.31
CA ALA A 30 -6.71 12.04 5.53
C ALA A 30 -5.76 10.89 5.93
N PRO A 31 -6.02 10.21 7.05
CA PRO A 31 -5.23 9.06 7.47
C PRO A 31 -5.45 7.81 6.62
N CYS A 32 -4.40 6.99 6.48
CA CYS A 32 -4.58 5.58 6.11
C CYS A 32 -5.36 4.83 7.20
N HIS A 33 -6.09 3.78 6.82
CA HIS A 33 -6.88 3.00 7.78
C HIS A 33 -6.35 1.59 8.00
N ARG A 34 -5.69 1.37 9.15
CA ARG A 34 -5.01 0.12 9.51
C ARG A 34 -5.56 -0.51 10.79
N SER A 35 -6.04 0.27 11.74
CA SER A 35 -6.53 -0.20 13.04
C SER A 35 -7.82 0.51 13.46
N HIS A 36 -8.57 -0.09 14.38
CA HIS A 36 -9.69 0.58 15.04
C HIS A 36 -9.26 1.74 15.93
N VAL A 37 -7.98 1.86 16.27
CA VAL A 37 -7.49 2.95 17.12
C VAL A 37 -6.88 4.12 16.35
N ASP A 38 -6.88 4.10 15.01
CA ASP A 38 -6.25 5.13 14.16
C ASP A 38 -6.73 6.55 14.51
N TYR A 39 -8.04 6.75 14.63
CA TYR A 39 -8.63 8.05 14.97
C TYR A 39 -8.24 8.52 16.39
N LEU A 40 -7.97 7.58 17.31
CA LEU A 40 -7.48 7.89 18.65
C LEU A 40 -6.00 8.30 18.61
N VAL A 41 -5.19 7.66 17.76
CA VAL A 41 -3.77 8.02 17.58
C VAL A 41 -3.67 9.45 17.08
N LEU A 42 -4.39 9.78 16.00
CA LEU A 42 -4.35 11.11 15.41
C LEU A 42 -4.88 12.17 16.38
N SER A 43 -6.02 11.93 17.03
CA SER A 43 -6.55 12.84 18.05
C SER A 43 -5.56 13.04 19.21
N HIS A 44 -4.88 11.98 19.65
CA HIS A 44 -3.86 12.08 20.70
C HIS A 44 -2.66 12.92 20.26
N ALA A 45 -2.17 12.71 19.04
CA ALA A 45 -1.07 13.48 18.45
C ALA A 45 -1.42 14.96 18.34
N LEU A 46 -2.58 15.29 17.76
CA LEU A 46 -3.04 16.67 17.60
C LEU A 46 -3.23 17.37 18.95
N PHE A 47 -3.79 16.69 19.93
CA PHE A 47 -3.92 17.22 21.29
C PHE A 47 -2.55 17.53 21.91
N GLY A 48 -1.57 16.64 21.76
CA GLY A 48 -0.21 16.84 22.25
C GLY A 48 0.51 18.01 21.58
N LEU A 49 0.19 18.28 20.31
CA LEU A 49 0.71 19.42 19.54
C LEU A 49 -0.07 20.72 19.77
N GLY A 50 -1.11 20.73 20.62
CA GLY A 50 -1.95 21.91 20.85
C GLY A 50 -2.80 22.32 19.64
N LEU A 51 -3.00 21.41 18.67
CA LEU A 51 -3.81 21.65 17.48
C LEU A 51 -5.29 21.32 17.73
N MET A 52 -6.17 21.98 16.97
CA MET A 52 -7.60 21.74 17.05
C MET A 52 -7.94 20.30 16.66
N LEU A 53 -8.72 19.62 17.51
CA LEU A 53 -9.23 18.28 17.21
C LEU A 53 -10.26 18.32 16.06
N PRO A 54 -10.16 17.42 15.09
CA PRO A 54 -11.05 17.43 13.93
C PRO A 54 -12.43 16.87 14.24
N HIS A 55 -13.40 17.24 13.42
CA HIS A 55 -14.65 16.50 13.33
C HIS A 55 -14.42 15.20 12.55
N ILE A 56 -14.72 14.06 13.16
CA ILE A 56 -14.31 12.75 12.64
C ILE A 56 -15.49 12.08 11.93
N ALA A 57 -15.32 11.76 10.66
CA ALA A 57 -16.27 10.95 9.91
C ALA A 57 -16.22 9.50 10.41
N ALA A 58 -17.27 9.06 11.12
CA ALA A 58 -17.36 7.72 11.70
C ALA A 58 -18.45 6.90 11.01
N GLY A 59 -18.24 5.59 10.88
CA GLY A 59 -19.29 4.68 10.44
C GLY A 59 -20.42 4.58 11.48
N ASP A 60 -21.67 4.52 11.01
CA ASP A 60 -22.85 4.44 11.90
C ASP A 60 -22.85 3.18 12.80
N ASN A 61 -22.07 2.15 12.46
CA ASN A 61 -21.85 0.99 13.32
C ASN A 61 -21.19 1.33 14.68
N LEU A 62 -20.55 2.49 14.81
CA LEU A 62 -19.96 2.98 16.06
C LEU A 62 -20.94 3.79 16.92
N ASN A 63 -22.14 4.09 16.42
CA ASN A 63 -23.16 4.88 17.10
C ASN A 63 -23.97 4.04 18.11
N MET A 64 -23.27 3.44 19.08
CA MET A 64 -23.90 2.62 20.13
C MET A 64 -24.37 3.47 21.32
N PRO A 65 -25.34 2.99 22.13
CA PRO A 65 -25.71 3.67 23.37
C PRO A 65 -24.47 3.95 24.24
N VAL A 66 -24.41 5.15 24.84
CA VAL A 66 -23.27 5.66 25.63
C VAL A 66 -22.02 5.99 24.81
N ILE A 67 -21.41 5.01 24.11
CA ILE A 67 -20.17 5.21 23.34
C ILE A 67 -20.38 6.22 22.22
N GLY A 68 -21.47 6.10 21.46
CA GLY A 68 -21.78 7.02 20.37
C GLY A 68 -22.00 8.47 20.86
N LYS A 69 -22.57 8.64 22.06
CA LYS A 69 -22.73 9.96 22.68
C LYS A 69 -21.37 10.56 23.08
N LEU A 70 -20.47 9.75 23.63
CA LEU A 70 -19.12 10.18 23.97
C LEU A 70 -18.35 10.59 22.72
N LEU A 71 -18.39 9.77 21.67
CA LEU A 71 -17.73 10.05 20.39
C LEU A 71 -18.27 11.33 19.75
N ARG A 72 -19.60 11.56 19.75
CA ARG A 72 -20.19 12.83 19.27
C ARG A 72 -19.68 14.04 20.04
N ARG A 73 -19.53 13.94 21.36
CA ARG A 73 -18.96 15.02 22.19
C ARG A 73 -17.48 15.25 21.89
N GLY A 74 -16.78 14.24 21.38
CA GLY A 74 -15.40 14.32 20.88
C GLY A 74 -15.28 14.73 19.40
N GLY A 75 -16.37 15.15 18.74
CA GLY A 75 -16.34 15.63 17.36
C GLY A 75 -16.76 14.62 16.29
N ALA A 76 -17.13 13.39 16.66
CA ALA A 76 -17.54 12.38 15.67
C ALA A 76 -18.92 12.70 15.06
N PHE A 77 -19.02 12.59 13.74
CA PHE A 77 -20.29 12.57 13.02
C PHE A 77 -20.46 11.24 12.28
N PHE A 78 -21.65 10.64 12.42
CA PHE A 78 -21.90 9.28 11.93
C PHE A 78 -22.48 9.25 10.53
N MET A 79 -21.92 8.39 9.70
CA MET A 79 -22.29 8.23 8.30
C MET A 79 -22.67 6.80 7.95
N ARG A 80 -23.66 6.68 7.07
CA ARG A 80 -24.01 5.40 6.41
C ARG A 80 -22.93 5.05 5.39
N ARG A 81 -22.66 3.75 5.22
CA ARG A 81 -21.72 3.24 4.19
C ARG A 81 -22.14 3.58 2.76
N SER A 82 -23.44 3.71 2.51
CA SER A 82 -23.97 4.07 1.20
C SER A 82 -25.17 5.00 1.36
N PHE A 83 -25.23 6.00 0.48
CA PHE A 83 -26.31 6.97 0.37
C PHE A 83 -26.68 7.21 -1.11
N ARG A 84 -26.46 6.19 -1.97
CA ARG A 84 -26.73 6.30 -3.41
C ARG A 84 -28.21 6.60 -3.71
N ASN A 85 -29.13 5.97 -2.97
CA ASN A 85 -30.57 6.02 -3.21
C ASN A 85 -31.33 6.92 -2.22
N ASP A 86 -30.64 7.81 -1.51
CA ASP A 86 -31.23 8.71 -0.50
C ASP A 86 -30.74 10.15 -0.77
N PRO A 87 -31.42 10.89 -1.66
CA PRO A 87 -30.99 12.23 -2.06
C PRO A 87 -31.08 13.24 -0.92
N ILE A 88 -32.05 13.08 -0.01
CA ILE A 88 -32.22 13.94 1.17
C ILE A 88 -31.04 13.74 2.11
N TYR A 89 -30.70 12.50 2.44
CA TYR A 89 -29.55 12.22 3.29
C TYR A 89 -28.25 12.78 2.69
N ARG A 90 -28.06 12.64 1.36
CA ARG A 90 -26.90 13.22 0.68
C ARG A 90 -26.87 14.75 0.80
N ALA A 91 -28.00 15.42 0.60
CA ALA A 91 -28.09 16.87 0.72
C ALA A 91 -27.79 17.35 2.15
N VAL A 92 -28.35 16.69 3.16
CA VAL A 92 -28.10 17.01 4.58
C VAL A 92 -26.63 16.80 4.94
N MET A 93 -26.02 15.69 4.53
CA MET A 93 -24.61 15.43 4.80
C MET A 93 -23.69 16.45 4.12
N ARG A 94 -24.02 16.84 2.88
CA ARG A 94 -23.28 17.87 2.15
C ARG A 94 -23.37 19.23 2.87
N GLU A 95 -24.57 19.62 3.29
CA GLU A 95 -24.77 20.87 4.02
C GLU A 95 -24.08 20.87 5.37
N TYR A 96 -24.16 19.75 6.10
CA TYR A 96 -23.44 19.58 7.36
C TYR A 96 -21.93 19.78 7.19
N LEU A 97 -21.33 19.13 6.17
CA LEU A 97 -19.89 19.28 5.92
C LEU A 97 -19.54 20.71 5.48
N ASN A 98 -20.41 21.35 4.69
CA ASN A 98 -20.25 22.75 4.30
C ASN A 98 -20.24 23.69 5.51
N GLU A 99 -21.15 23.50 6.46
CA GLU A 99 -21.23 24.29 7.69
C GLU A 99 -19.98 24.11 8.56
N VAL A 100 -19.47 22.87 8.68
CA VAL A 100 -18.22 22.58 9.41
C VAL A 100 -17.04 23.34 8.78
N PHE A 101 -16.90 23.29 7.45
CA PHE A 101 -15.84 24.03 6.75
C PHE A 101 -16.02 25.55 6.80
N SER A 102 -17.25 26.05 6.71
CA SER A 102 -17.57 27.47 6.77
C SER A 102 -17.23 28.09 8.12
N ARG A 103 -17.27 27.30 9.19
CA ARG A 103 -16.80 27.69 10.53
C ARG A 103 -15.30 27.54 10.74
N GLY A 104 -14.57 27.05 9.73
CA GLY A 104 -13.13 26.81 9.80
C GLY A 104 -12.73 25.62 10.67
N HIS A 105 -13.66 24.70 10.96
CA HIS A 105 -13.35 23.50 11.73
C HIS A 105 -12.63 22.45 10.88
N SER A 106 -11.61 21.81 11.47
CA SER A 106 -10.89 20.72 10.83
C SER A 106 -11.77 19.47 10.74
N VAL A 107 -11.53 18.64 9.73
CA VAL A 107 -12.25 17.39 9.50
C VAL A 107 -11.26 16.24 9.36
N GLU A 108 -11.63 15.05 9.83
CA GLU A 108 -10.89 13.80 9.61
C GLU A 108 -11.79 12.81 8.87
N TYR A 109 -11.29 12.24 7.78
CA TYR A 109 -11.93 11.08 7.15
C TYR A 109 -10.92 10.14 6.49
N PHE A 110 -11.20 8.84 6.57
CA PHE A 110 -10.44 7.82 5.88
C PHE A 110 -10.86 7.77 4.41
N VAL A 111 -9.98 8.19 3.51
CA VAL A 111 -10.23 8.19 2.06
C VAL A 111 -10.56 6.79 1.55
N GLU A 112 -9.96 5.76 2.13
CA GLU A 112 -10.21 4.34 1.83
C GLU A 112 -11.62 3.86 2.21
N GLY A 113 -12.28 4.53 3.16
CA GLY A 113 -13.60 4.17 3.71
C GLY A 113 -13.65 2.88 4.54
N GLY A 114 -12.54 2.17 4.69
CA GLY A 114 -12.43 0.95 5.49
C GLY A 114 -10.99 0.48 5.64
N ARG A 115 -10.76 -0.49 6.54
CA ARG A 115 -9.43 -1.05 6.79
C ARG A 115 -9.04 -2.11 5.77
N SER A 116 -7.79 -2.08 5.33
CA SER A 116 -7.23 -3.11 4.48
C SER A 116 -6.88 -4.38 5.25
N ARG A 117 -7.31 -5.53 4.71
CA ARG A 117 -6.97 -6.86 5.25
C ARG A 117 -5.62 -7.37 4.77
N THR A 118 -5.14 -6.84 3.65
CA THR A 118 -3.89 -7.26 3.04
C THR A 118 -2.75 -6.29 3.37
N GLY A 119 -3.02 -5.18 4.07
CA GLY A 119 -2.04 -4.13 4.38
C GLY A 119 -1.80 -3.16 3.23
N ARG A 120 -2.42 -3.38 2.06
CA ARG A 120 -2.36 -2.46 0.92
C ARG A 120 -3.41 -1.38 1.05
N ILE A 121 -3.09 -0.15 0.68
CA ILE A 121 -4.09 0.93 0.61
C ILE A 121 -5.23 0.54 -0.34
N LEU A 122 -6.47 0.75 0.10
CA LEU A 122 -7.67 0.50 -0.70
C LEU A 122 -7.97 1.67 -1.65
N PRO A 123 -8.69 1.42 -2.76
CA PRO A 123 -9.16 2.49 -3.63
C PRO A 123 -10.01 3.54 -2.89
N PRO A 124 -9.93 4.82 -3.30
CA PRO A 124 -10.58 5.91 -2.59
C PRO A 124 -12.12 5.84 -2.72
N GLN A 125 -12.82 6.08 -1.61
CA GLN A 125 -14.25 6.32 -1.58
C GLN A 125 -14.55 7.79 -1.86
N LEU A 126 -15.23 8.04 -2.98
CA LEU A 126 -15.35 9.39 -3.52
C LEU A 126 -16.32 10.30 -2.75
N GLY A 127 -17.18 9.75 -1.88
CA GLY A 127 -18.27 10.48 -1.24
C GLY A 127 -17.83 11.75 -0.49
N MET A 128 -16.90 11.61 0.47
CA MET A 128 -16.39 12.73 1.25
C MET A 128 -15.55 13.71 0.41
N LEU A 129 -14.79 13.19 -0.56
CA LEU A 129 -13.99 13.99 -1.48
C LEU A 129 -14.89 14.87 -2.36
N SER A 130 -15.95 14.30 -2.93
CA SER A 130 -16.94 15.04 -3.72
C SER A 130 -17.65 16.11 -2.89
N MET A 131 -17.99 15.83 -1.62
CA MET A 131 -18.59 16.83 -0.75
C MET A 131 -17.59 17.95 -0.39
N THR A 132 -16.32 17.61 -0.15
CA THR A 132 -15.25 18.58 0.11
C THR A 132 -15.03 19.51 -1.08
N LEU A 133 -14.94 18.97 -2.29
CA LEU A 133 -14.84 19.74 -3.55
C LEU A 133 -16.08 20.61 -3.79
N ALA A 134 -17.27 20.10 -3.48
CA ALA A 134 -18.50 20.87 -3.61
C ALA A 134 -18.55 22.05 -2.62
N SER A 135 -18.14 21.85 -1.37
CA SER A 135 -18.02 22.94 -0.39
C SER A 135 -16.99 23.97 -0.82
N TYR A 136 -15.82 23.55 -1.32
CA TYR A 136 -14.82 24.45 -1.88
C TYR A 136 -15.40 25.33 -3.02
N ALA A 137 -16.16 24.72 -3.93
CA ALA A 137 -16.78 25.43 -5.05
C ALA A 137 -17.85 26.46 -4.64
N LEU A 138 -18.41 26.36 -3.43
CA LEU A 138 -19.35 27.36 -2.89
C LEU A 138 -18.66 28.61 -2.35
N GLY A 139 -17.32 28.62 -2.25
CA GLY A 139 -16.54 29.74 -1.74
C GLY A 139 -16.38 29.71 -0.22
N LEU A 140 -15.52 28.82 0.27
CA LEU A 140 -15.18 28.74 1.69
C LEU A 140 -14.40 29.99 2.15
N PRO A 141 -14.60 30.44 3.40
CA PRO A 141 -13.97 31.66 3.92
C PRO A 141 -12.46 31.51 4.15
N ARG A 142 -11.98 30.27 4.31
CA ARG A 142 -10.55 29.94 4.40
C ARG A 142 -10.22 28.91 3.32
N PRO A 143 -9.01 28.99 2.73
CA PRO A 143 -8.49 27.92 1.88
C PRO A 143 -8.46 26.58 2.62
N VAL A 144 -8.54 25.48 1.88
CA VAL A 144 -8.55 24.13 2.44
C VAL A 144 -7.24 23.43 2.09
N ALA A 145 -6.56 22.90 3.11
CA ALA A 145 -5.40 22.04 2.94
C ALA A 145 -5.75 20.62 3.38
N ILE A 146 -5.50 19.64 2.50
CA ILE A 146 -5.61 18.23 2.84
C ILE A 146 -4.27 17.77 3.38
N ILE A 147 -4.28 17.15 4.55
CA ILE A 147 -3.10 16.66 5.26
C ILE A 147 -3.11 15.13 5.20
N PRO A 148 -2.29 14.51 4.34
CA PRO A 148 -2.09 13.08 4.33
C PRO A 148 -1.51 12.62 5.67
N VAL A 149 -2.01 11.52 6.25
CA VAL A 149 -1.47 10.97 7.50
C VAL A 149 -1.16 9.49 7.34
N TYR A 150 0.11 9.14 7.51
CA TYR A 150 0.56 7.75 7.56
C TYR A 150 0.69 7.29 9.00
N ILE A 151 0.09 6.14 9.33
CA ILE A 151 0.17 5.53 10.65
C ILE A 151 0.83 4.16 10.52
N SER A 152 1.95 3.94 11.21
CA SER A 152 2.66 2.66 11.25
C SER A 152 2.50 2.03 12.63
N TYR A 153 2.15 0.74 12.66
CA TYR A 153 2.15 -0.06 13.87
C TYR A 153 3.20 -1.16 13.73
N GLU A 154 4.04 -1.34 14.75
CA GLU A 154 4.96 -2.48 14.81
C GLU A 154 4.18 -3.78 15.06
N LYS A 155 3.22 -3.77 15.99
CA LYS A 155 2.28 -4.87 16.19
C LYS A 155 0.84 -4.37 16.31
N LEU A 156 -0.03 -4.92 15.47
CA LEU A 156 -1.47 -4.65 15.52
C LEU A 156 -2.15 -5.42 16.65
N ILE A 157 -3.05 -4.74 17.36
CA ILE A 157 -3.94 -5.37 18.34
C ILE A 157 -4.88 -6.37 17.65
N GLU A 158 -5.34 -6.04 16.44
CA GLU A 158 -6.24 -6.86 15.63
C GLU A 158 -5.54 -7.95 14.80
N ALA A 159 -4.25 -8.19 15.02
CA ALA A 159 -3.45 -9.14 14.21
C ALA A 159 -4.09 -10.54 14.13
N ASN A 160 -4.63 -11.06 15.24
CA ASN A 160 -5.29 -12.37 15.27
C ASN A 160 -6.60 -12.39 14.47
N ALA A 161 -7.38 -11.31 14.54
CA ALA A 161 -8.61 -11.18 13.77
C ALA A 161 -8.32 -11.15 12.28
N TYR A 162 -7.30 -10.38 11.86
CA TYR A 162 -6.82 -10.39 10.49
C TYR A 162 -6.34 -11.76 10.05
N LEU A 163 -5.55 -12.46 10.88
CA LEU A 163 -5.08 -13.81 10.57
C LEU A 163 -6.23 -14.80 10.35
N SER A 164 -7.24 -14.77 11.22
CA SER A 164 -8.47 -15.57 11.06
C SER A 164 -9.20 -15.24 9.75
N GLU A 165 -9.39 -13.96 9.43
CA GLU A 165 -10.03 -13.52 8.19
C GLU A 165 -9.24 -13.94 6.94
N LEU A 166 -7.90 -13.84 6.96
CA LEU A 166 -7.03 -14.25 5.87
C LEU A 166 -7.03 -15.77 5.65
N ARG A 167 -7.32 -16.56 6.68
CA ARG A 167 -7.55 -18.01 6.59
C ARG A 167 -8.95 -18.38 6.08
N GLY A 168 -9.79 -17.40 5.76
CA GLY A 168 -11.13 -17.60 5.21
C GLY A 168 -12.24 -17.68 6.25
N GLU A 169 -11.96 -17.39 7.53
CA GLU A 169 -13.02 -17.25 8.53
C GLU A 169 -13.90 -16.03 8.23
N ARG A 170 -15.18 -16.09 8.61
CA ARG A 170 -16.09 -14.95 8.45
C ARG A 170 -15.61 -13.77 9.28
N LYS A 171 -15.69 -12.57 8.70
CA LYS A 171 -15.39 -11.29 9.35
C LYS A 171 -16.07 -11.22 10.72
N ARG A 172 -15.27 -11.09 11.78
CA ARG A 172 -15.79 -10.78 13.12
C ARG A 172 -16.02 -9.27 13.21
N LEU A 173 -17.18 -8.87 13.73
CA LEU A 173 -17.43 -7.48 14.08
C LEU A 173 -16.69 -7.17 15.38
N GLU A 174 -15.39 -6.89 15.27
CA GLU A 174 -14.65 -6.36 16.42
C GLU A 174 -14.95 -4.87 16.54
N ASN A 175 -15.22 -4.42 17.77
CA ASN A 175 -15.46 -3.03 18.08
C ASN A 175 -14.35 -2.50 18.98
N VAL A 176 -14.19 -1.18 18.98
CA VAL A 176 -13.17 -0.48 19.77
C VAL A 176 -13.33 -0.75 21.27
N ALA A 177 -14.57 -0.98 21.70
CA ALA A 177 -14.87 -1.37 23.07
C ALA A 177 -14.26 -2.73 23.47
N ASP A 178 -14.05 -3.65 22.52
CA ASP A 178 -13.44 -4.95 22.80
C ASP A 178 -11.95 -4.82 23.08
N VAL A 179 -11.27 -3.85 22.43
CA VAL A 179 -9.88 -3.47 22.74
C VAL A 179 -9.76 -2.98 24.19
N PHE A 180 -10.67 -2.09 24.63
CA PHE A 180 -10.64 -1.56 25.99
C PHE A 180 -11.09 -2.55 27.07
N ARG A 181 -11.90 -3.56 26.72
CA ARG A 181 -12.36 -4.60 27.66
C ARG A 181 -11.33 -5.72 27.86
N ASN A 182 -10.40 -5.91 26.93
CA ASN A 182 -9.46 -7.02 26.99
C ASN A 182 -8.23 -6.70 27.84
N LEU A 183 -8.37 -6.89 29.16
CA LEU A 183 -7.29 -6.69 30.16
C LEU A 183 -6.02 -7.53 29.89
N ARG A 184 -6.09 -8.59 29.07
CA ARG A 184 -4.92 -9.40 28.70
C ARG A 184 -3.97 -8.64 27.74
N LEU A 185 -4.48 -7.68 26.97
CA LEU A 185 -3.67 -6.86 26.07
C LEU A 185 -2.64 -6.02 26.82
N ILE A 186 -2.94 -5.64 28.07
CA ILE A 186 -2.05 -4.83 28.94
C ILE A 186 -0.74 -5.57 29.29
N LYS A 187 -0.71 -6.90 29.15
CA LYS A 187 0.48 -7.73 29.43
C LYS A 187 1.33 -8.02 28.19
N GLN A 188 0.88 -7.65 27.00
CA GLN A 188 1.58 -7.93 25.75
C GLN A 188 2.37 -6.71 25.29
N ASN A 189 3.51 -6.95 24.64
CA ASN A 189 4.30 -5.92 23.98
C ASN A 189 3.78 -5.72 22.55
N PHE A 190 3.27 -4.53 22.24
CA PHE A 190 2.82 -4.15 20.90
C PHE A 190 3.80 -3.24 20.15
N GLY A 191 4.97 -2.97 20.74
CA GLY A 191 5.97 -2.05 20.17
C GLY A 191 5.44 -0.62 20.13
N ARG A 192 5.89 0.13 19.13
CA ARG A 192 5.61 1.56 18.96
C ARG A 192 4.63 1.82 17.83
N VAL A 193 3.99 2.99 17.90
CA VAL A 193 3.19 3.56 16.82
C VAL A 193 3.93 4.77 16.27
N MET A 194 4.04 4.88 14.96
CA MET A 194 4.57 6.07 14.28
C MET A 194 3.45 6.76 13.53
N LEU A 195 3.27 8.07 13.75
CA LEU A 195 2.40 8.92 12.98
C LEU A 195 3.24 9.92 12.18
N ARG A 196 3.04 9.97 10.86
CA ARG A 196 3.69 10.92 9.97
C ARG A 196 2.67 11.77 9.25
N PHE A 197 2.86 13.08 9.31
CA PHE A 197 2.13 14.01 8.45
C PHE A 197 2.89 14.13 7.11
N GLY A 198 2.19 13.86 6.01
CA GLY A 198 2.73 13.98 4.66
C GLY A 198 2.65 15.42 4.13
N THR A 199 3.20 15.62 2.94
CA THR A 199 3.15 16.91 2.24
C THR A 199 1.69 17.32 2.00
N SER A 200 1.32 18.51 2.46
CA SER A 200 -0.05 19.01 2.34
C SER A 200 -0.44 19.25 0.89
N ILE A 201 -1.67 18.90 0.53
CA ILE A 201 -2.27 19.21 -0.77
C ILE A 201 -3.15 20.44 -0.60
N ASP A 202 -2.76 21.56 -1.21
CA ASP A 202 -3.60 22.74 -1.30
C ASP A 202 -4.75 22.49 -2.28
N LEU A 203 -5.99 22.52 -1.79
CA LEU A 203 -7.15 22.16 -2.58
C LEU A 203 -7.37 23.14 -3.74
N GLY A 204 -7.03 24.42 -3.57
CA GLY A 204 -7.19 25.41 -4.63
C GLY A 204 -6.23 25.17 -5.79
N THR A 205 -4.97 24.89 -5.48
CA THR A 205 -3.93 24.53 -6.43
C THR A 205 -4.28 23.24 -7.18
N PHE A 206 -4.75 22.22 -6.46
CA PHE A 206 -5.26 20.98 -7.07
C PHE A 206 -6.37 21.28 -8.09
N VAL A 207 -7.41 22.02 -7.69
CA VAL A 207 -8.55 22.35 -8.57
C VAL A 207 -8.10 23.14 -9.80
N ASN A 208 -7.20 24.12 -9.63
CA ASN A 208 -6.67 24.92 -10.73
C ASN A 208 -5.88 24.08 -11.73
N ASN A 209 -5.03 23.17 -11.25
CA ASN A 209 -4.27 22.27 -12.10
C ASN A 209 -5.19 21.29 -12.84
N PHE A 210 -6.15 20.69 -12.12
CA PHE A 210 -7.12 19.76 -12.71
C PHE A 210 -7.91 20.41 -13.86
N ASN A 211 -8.43 21.63 -13.64
CA ASN A 211 -9.20 22.36 -14.66
C ASN A 211 -8.35 22.70 -15.90
N ARG A 212 -7.08 23.07 -15.70
CA ARG A 212 -6.14 23.34 -16.81
C ARG A 212 -5.84 22.11 -17.64
N GLU A 213 -5.68 20.95 -17.01
CA GLU A 213 -5.36 19.70 -17.71
C GLU A 213 -6.55 19.14 -18.50
N HIS A 214 -7.76 19.31 -17.98
CA HIS A 214 -8.96 18.67 -18.53
C HIS A 214 -9.90 19.60 -19.31
N ASN A 215 -9.56 20.89 -19.44
CA ASN A 215 -10.35 21.91 -20.16
C ASN A 215 -11.85 21.94 -19.76
N HIS A 216 -12.17 21.65 -18.49
CA HIS A 216 -13.55 21.60 -18.01
C HIS A 216 -13.93 22.87 -17.22
N PRO A 217 -15.10 23.48 -17.50
CA PRO A 217 -15.55 24.68 -16.79
C PRO A 217 -16.15 24.40 -15.39
N SER A 218 -16.40 23.14 -15.04
CA SER A 218 -16.91 22.72 -13.72
C SER A 218 -16.26 21.40 -13.29
N LEU A 219 -16.10 21.19 -11.98
CA LEU A 219 -15.45 20.02 -11.40
C LEU A 219 -16.28 18.74 -11.66
N PRO A 220 -15.83 17.82 -12.54
CA PRO A 220 -16.51 16.56 -12.79
C PRO A 220 -16.30 15.56 -11.64
N ALA A 221 -17.07 14.46 -11.65
CA ALA A 221 -16.87 13.36 -10.69
C ALA A 221 -15.44 12.77 -10.74
N THR A 222 -14.75 12.89 -11.88
CA THR A 222 -13.35 12.45 -12.06
C THR A 222 -12.35 13.28 -11.26
N ALA A 223 -12.70 14.51 -10.84
CA ALA A 223 -11.86 15.32 -9.95
C ALA A 223 -11.74 14.68 -8.56
N ALA A 224 -12.84 14.15 -8.02
CA ALA A 224 -12.81 13.46 -6.73
C ALA A 224 -11.97 12.17 -6.78
N GLN A 225 -12.00 11.46 -7.91
CA GLN A 225 -11.16 10.27 -8.12
C GLN A 225 -9.68 10.64 -8.18
N SER A 226 -9.34 11.70 -8.92
CA SER A 226 -7.96 12.20 -9.06
C SER A 226 -7.42 12.68 -7.72
N LEU A 227 -8.22 13.46 -6.98
CA LEU A 227 -7.88 13.92 -5.63
C LEU A 227 -7.67 12.74 -4.68
N GLY A 228 -8.55 11.73 -4.74
CA GLY A 228 -8.42 10.53 -3.93
C GLY A 228 -7.11 9.80 -4.20
N HIS A 229 -6.73 9.63 -5.47
CA HIS A 229 -5.46 9.00 -5.83
C HIS A 229 -4.26 9.83 -5.38
N GLU A 230 -4.31 11.15 -5.49
CA GLU A 230 -3.25 12.05 -5.02
C GLU A 230 -3.06 11.98 -3.50
N ILE A 231 -4.17 11.98 -2.74
CA ILE A 231 -4.11 11.84 -1.28
C ILE A 231 -3.49 10.50 -0.89
N LEU A 232 -3.95 9.39 -1.47
CA LEU A 232 -3.43 8.06 -1.15
C LEU A 232 -1.94 7.92 -1.52
N THR A 233 -1.54 8.52 -2.65
CA THR A 233 -0.12 8.62 -3.05
C THR A 233 0.68 9.40 -2.01
N ALA A 234 0.19 10.57 -1.58
CA ALA A 234 0.88 11.41 -0.61
C ALA A 234 0.93 10.79 0.80
N VAL A 235 -0.09 10.00 1.18
CA VAL A 235 -0.05 9.16 2.39
C VAL A 235 1.11 8.17 2.28
N ASN A 236 1.20 7.43 1.18
CA ASN A 236 2.27 6.46 0.98
C ASN A 236 3.65 7.10 0.85
N ASP A 237 3.77 8.28 0.24
CA ASP A 237 5.02 9.05 0.15
C ASP A 237 5.57 9.44 1.54
N SER A 238 4.71 9.50 2.55
CA SER A 238 5.09 9.74 3.95
C SER A 238 5.38 8.49 4.77
N ALA A 239 5.54 7.32 4.13
CA ALA A 239 5.69 6.03 4.83
C ALA A 239 6.88 5.98 5.81
N TYR A 240 6.63 5.38 6.97
CA TYR A 240 7.67 4.95 7.91
C TYR A 240 7.85 3.43 7.85
N VAL A 241 9.05 3.02 7.46
CA VAL A 241 9.47 1.62 7.41
C VAL A 241 10.02 1.22 8.78
N ASN A 242 9.20 0.50 9.54
CA ASN A 242 9.51 0.05 10.89
C ASN A 242 10.32 -1.27 10.89
N PRO A 243 10.84 -1.73 12.04
CA PRO A 243 11.62 -2.97 12.15
C PRO A 243 10.89 -4.20 11.60
N VAL A 244 9.60 -4.36 11.94
CA VAL A 244 8.76 -5.49 11.50
C VAL A 244 8.58 -5.48 9.98
N ASN A 245 8.41 -4.32 9.36
CA ASN A 245 8.30 -4.20 7.91
C ASN A 245 9.56 -4.72 7.19
N LEU A 246 10.75 -4.39 7.70
CA LEU A 246 12.02 -4.79 7.10
C LEU A 246 12.26 -6.31 7.23
N ILE A 247 11.94 -6.88 8.40
CA ILE A 247 11.96 -8.33 8.60
C ILE A 247 10.99 -9.00 7.62
N ALA A 248 9.74 -8.55 7.55
CA ALA A 248 8.72 -9.11 6.67
C ALA A 248 9.11 -9.07 5.18
N LEU A 249 9.71 -7.98 4.70
CA LEU A 249 10.23 -7.88 3.32
C LEU A 249 11.29 -8.94 3.03
N THR A 250 12.15 -9.22 4.00
CA THR A 250 13.29 -10.12 3.83
C THR A 250 12.86 -11.59 3.94
N THR A 251 12.16 -11.94 5.02
CA THR A 251 11.81 -13.33 5.31
C THR A 251 10.78 -13.86 4.30
N LEU A 252 9.78 -13.06 3.89
CA LEU A 252 8.82 -13.47 2.86
C LEU A 252 9.43 -13.64 1.47
N SER A 253 10.65 -13.17 1.26
CA SER A 253 11.40 -13.36 0.02
C SER A 253 12.16 -14.70 -0.01
N MET A 254 12.08 -15.48 1.08
CA MET A 254 12.66 -16.82 1.22
C MET A 254 11.61 -17.94 1.09
N PRO A 255 11.93 -19.09 0.47
CA PRO A 255 10.98 -20.19 0.25
C PRO A 255 10.31 -20.78 1.49
N GLN A 256 10.94 -20.70 2.67
CA GLN A 256 10.41 -21.22 3.94
C GLN A 256 10.29 -20.13 5.00
N PHE A 257 10.36 -18.86 4.61
CA PHE A 257 10.36 -17.72 5.54
C PHE A 257 11.52 -17.71 6.55
N THR A 258 12.55 -18.52 6.29
CA THR A 258 13.74 -18.67 7.14
C THR A 258 14.98 -18.21 6.38
N ILE A 259 15.86 -17.51 7.08
CA ILE A 259 17.10 -16.95 6.56
C ILE A 259 18.20 -17.05 7.63
N GLU A 260 19.45 -17.17 7.19
CA GLU A 260 20.59 -17.09 8.09
C GLU A 260 20.74 -15.67 8.68
N GLU A 261 20.99 -15.59 9.99
CA GLU A 261 21.00 -14.32 10.75
C GLU A 261 21.98 -13.29 10.15
N ARG A 262 23.20 -13.69 9.81
CA ARG A 262 24.20 -12.77 9.22
C ARG A 262 23.73 -12.19 7.89
N VAL A 263 23.04 -12.99 7.08
CA VAL A 263 22.55 -12.61 5.76
C VAL A 263 21.36 -11.67 5.91
N LEU A 264 20.48 -11.92 6.87
CA LEU A 264 19.41 -11.01 7.21
C LEU A 264 19.95 -9.65 7.65
N VAL A 265 20.88 -9.61 8.61
CA VAL A 265 21.50 -8.37 9.10
C VAL A 265 22.11 -7.56 7.95
N GLN A 266 22.81 -8.22 7.03
CA GLN A 266 23.36 -7.56 5.85
C GLN A 266 22.26 -7.03 4.90
N HIS A 267 21.21 -7.81 4.67
CA HIS A 267 20.12 -7.37 3.79
C HIS A 267 19.33 -6.20 4.38
N LEU A 268 19.11 -6.19 5.70
CA LEU A 268 18.48 -5.08 6.42
C LEU A 268 19.29 -3.79 6.23
N ASP A 269 20.63 -3.85 6.28
CA ASP A 269 21.48 -2.68 5.99
C ASP A 269 21.25 -2.16 4.57
N TYR A 270 21.18 -3.04 3.56
CA TYR A 270 20.86 -2.64 2.19
C TYR A 270 19.50 -1.97 2.05
N LEU A 271 18.45 -2.55 2.64
CA LEU A 271 17.09 -1.97 2.61
C LEU A 271 17.06 -0.59 3.27
N LYS A 272 17.74 -0.42 4.41
CA LYS A 272 17.85 0.88 5.08
C LYS A 272 18.57 1.91 4.20
N ARG A 273 19.70 1.53 3.59
CA ARG A 273 20.47 2.42 2.70
C ARG A 273 19.69 2.86 1.47
N LEU A 274 18.88 1.97 0.88
CA LEU A 274 18.00 2.32 -0.24
C LEU A 274 17.02 3.44 0.14
N ILE A 275 16.49 3.42 1.38
CA ILE A 275 15.60 4.49 1.87
C ILE A 275 16.37 5.77 2.17
N THR A 276 17.47 5.68 2.93
CA THR A 276 18.17 6.88 3.42
C THR A 276 18.87 7.67 2.33
N THR A 277 19.22 7.03 1.21
CA THR A 277 19.93 7.66 0.09
C THR A 277 18.97 8.29 -0.93
N ASN A 278 17.65 8.10 -0.79
CA ASN A 278 16.63 8.62 -1.71
C ASN A 278 15.73 9.72 -1.11
N ARG A 279 16.22 10.44 -0.09
CA ARG A 279 15.42 11.41 0.68
C ARG A 279 15.01 12.66 -0.07
N GLU A 280 15.64 12.97 -1.20
CA GLU A 280 15.31 14.16 -2.00
C GLU A 280 14.02 14.01 -2.81
N HIS A 281 13.62 12.77 -3.11
CA HIS A 281 12.49 12.48 -4.02
C HIS A 281 11.25 11.95 -3.29
N HIS A 282 11.45 11.36 -2.10
CA HIS A 282 10.36 10.85 -1.28
C HIS A 282 10.52 11.23 0.17
N ASN A 283 9.39 11.51 0.83
CA ASN A 283 9.34 11.76 2.26
C ASN A 283 9.28 10.45 3.09
N TYR A 284 9.98 9.40 2.65
CA TYR A 284 10.07 8.14 3.37
C TYR A 284 10.99 8.27 4.59
N SER A 285 10.75 7.43 5.58
CA SER A 285 11.62 7.29 6.75
C SER A 285 11.74 5.84 7.17
N VAL A 286 12.78 5.55 7.95
CA VAL A 286 13.08 4.21 8.41
C VAL A 286 13.52 4.27 9.86
N THR A 287 13.34 3.17 10.60
CA THR A 287 13.79 3.06 11.99
C THR A 287 15.28 3.41 12.17
N ASN A 288 15.57 4.06 13.29
CA ASN A 288 16.94 4.40 13.69
C ASN A 288 17.72 3.20 14.26
N LEU A 289 17.03 2.09 14.59
CA LEU A 289 17.68 0.88 15.11
C LEU A 289 18.67 0.30 14.11
N SER A 290 19.84 -0.16 14.58
CA SER A 290 20.78 -0.91 13.73
C SER A 290 20.14 -2.21 13.23
N PRO A 291 20.63 -2.81 12.13
CA PRO A 291 20.17 -4.12 11.67
C PRO A 291 20.12 -5.22 12.75
N THR A 292 21.10 -5.26 13.66
CA THR A 292 21.11 -6.20 14.79
C THR A 292 20.05 -5.87 15.83
N GLN A 293 19.86 -4.58 16.17
CA GLN A 293 18.82 -4.14 17.08
C GLN A 293 17.41 -4.37 16.51
N ILE A 294 17.24 -4.28 15.18
CA ILE A 294 15.98 -4.60 14.49
C ILE A 294 15.61 -6.07 14.77
N LEU A 295 16.57 -6.98 14.62
CA LEU A 295 16.38 -8.40 14.87
C LEU A 295 15.90 -8.66 16.31
N GLU A 296 16.68 -8.19 17.29
CA GLU A 296 16.39 -8.34 18.72
C GLU A 296 15.05 -7.71 19.10
N HIS A 297 14.70 -6.58 18.47
CA HIS A 297 13.44 -5.90 18.73
C HIS A 297 12.24 -6.71 18.22
N VAL A 298 12.29 -7.24 16.99
CA VAL A 298 11.17 -8.02 16.42
C VAL A 298 11.03 -9.38 17.11
N GLU A 299 12.14 -9.97 17.58
CA GLU A 299 12.13 -11.15 18.45
C GLU A 299 11.38 -10.88 19.77
N ARG A 300 11.62 -9.74 20.44
CA ARG A 300 10.89 -9.32 21.66
C ARG A 300 9.40 -9.00 21.42
N LEU A 301 8.97 -8.86 20.17
CA LEU A 301 7.56 -8.72 19.80
C LEU A 301 6.88 -10.08 19.58
N ASP A 302 7.58 -11.20 19.77
CA ASP A 302 7.13 -12.57 19.44
C ASP A 302 6.77 -12.71 17.96
N MET A 303 7.49 -11.99 17.09
CA MET A 303 7.22 -11.91 15.66
C MET A 303 8.34 -12.48 14.81
N LEU A 304 9.38 -13.01 15.42
CA LEU A 304 10.50 -13.69 14.78
C LEU A 304 11.00 -14.80 15.72
N GLN A 305 11.27 -15.98 15.16
CA GLN A 305 11.82 -17.12 15.89
C GLN A 305 13.28 -17.32 15.50
N ARG A 306 14.13 -17.65 16.47
CA ARG A 306 15.54 -18.01 16.26
C ARG A 306 15.73 -19.49 16.55
N GLU A 307 16.42 -20.17 15.65
CA GLU A 307 16.83 -21.56 15.79
C GLU A 307 18.35 -21.65 15.56
N GLU A 308 19.02 -22.48 16.34
CA GLU A 308 20.46 -22.75 16.20
C GLU A 308 20.64 -24.21 15.80
N THR A 309 21.21 -24.41 14.62
CA THR A 309 21.38 -25.74 14.01
C THR A 309 22.80 -25.88 13.51
N GLU A 310 23.53 -26.88 14.00
CA GLU A 310 24.91 -27.21 13.56
C GLU A 310 25.91 -26.03 13.59
N GLY A 311 25.70 -25.06 14.49
CA GLY A 311 26.55 -23.87 14.64
C GLY A 311 26.15 -22.68 13.75
N GLU A 312 25.09 -22.83 12.95
CA GLU A 312 24.47 -21.74 12.19
C GLU A 312 23.24 -21.20 12.93
N ARG A 313 23.07 -19.88 12.90
CA ARG A 313 21.89 -19.20 13.46
C ARG A 313 20.91 -18.87 12.36
N LEU A 314 19.75 -19.51 12.41
CA LEU A 314 18.65 -19.30 11.50
C LEU A 314 17.55 -18.50 12.19
N VAL A 315 16.89 -17.64 11.43
CA VAL A 315 15.76 -16.87 11.91
C VAL A 315 14.63 -16.89 10.90
N GLY A 316 13.39 -16.96 11.37
CA GLY A 316 12.24 -17.06 10.49
C GLY A 316 10.91 -16.99 11.19
N HIS A 317 9.88 -17.46 10.50
CA HIS A 317 8.50 -17.44 10.96
C HIS A 317 7.85 -18.81 10.77
N ASP A 318 6.99 -19.20 11.70
CA ASP A 318 6.02 -20.24 11.40
C ASP A 318 5.03 -19.78 10.31
N SER A 319 4.31 -20.75 9.72
CA SER A 319 3.36 -20.48 8.63
C SER A 319 2.24 -19.49 9.03
N ALA A 320 1.88 -19.42 10.31
CA ALA A 320 0.84 -18.53 10.79
C ALA A 320 1.31 -17.06 10.80
N THR A 321 2.49 -16.86 11.37
CA THR A 321 3.16 -15.57 11.47
C THR A 321 3.56 -15.08 10.09
N ALA A 322 4.00 -15.96 9.18
CA ALA A 322 4.30 -15.60 7.80
C ALA A 322 3.08 -14.99 7.07
N ILE A 323 1.87 -15.52 7.27
CA ILE A 323 0.64 -14.92 6.70
C ILE A 323 0.43 -13.51 7.25
N LEU A 324 0.64 -13.29 8.55
CA LEU A 324 0.55 -11.97 9.15
C LEU A 324 1.64 -11.02 8.63
N MET A 325 2.85 -11.51 8.37
CA MET A 325 3.94 -10.73 7.81
C MET A 325 3.62 -10.18 6.41
N THR A 326 2.75 -10.82 5.63
CA THR A 326 2.37 -10.28 4.31
C THR A 326 1.69 -8.93 4.45
N TRP A 327 0.88 -8.75 5.52
CA TRP A 327 0.26 -7.47 5.87
C TRP A 327 1.31 -6.39 6.14
N TYR A 328 2.32 -6.70 6.97
CA TYR A 328 3.39 -5.75 7.29
C TYR A 328 4.28 -5.42 6.10
N ARG A 329 4.60 -6.39 5.24
CA ARG A 329 5.35 -6.15 4.00
C ARG A 329 4.57 -5.21 3.07
N ASN A 330 3.27 -5.46 2.91
CA ASN A 330 2.43 -4.72 1.96
C ASN A 330 2.24 -3.24 2.34
N ASN A 331 2.42 -2.87 3.62
CA ASN A 331 2.39 -1.48 4.07
C ASN A 331 3.52 -0.60 3.53
N VAL A 332 4.60 -1.21 3.02
CA VAL A 332 5.83 -0.52 2.61
C VAL A 332 6.41 -1.04 1.29
N LEU A 333 5.72 -1.97 0.61
CA LEU A 333 6.25 -2.56 -0.63
C LEU A 333 6.47 -1.49 -1.71
N HIS A 334 5.66 -0.42 -1.72
CA HIS A 334 5.80 0.72 -2.62
C HIS A 334 7.15 1.43 -2.50
N VAL A 335 7.72 1.49 -1.28
CA VAL A 335 9.01 2.12 -1.01
C VAL A 335 10.15 1.45 -1.78
N PHE A 336 10.03 0.14 -2.04
CA PHE A 336 11.05 -0.66 -2.71
C PHE A 336 10.66 -1.08 -4.13
N ALA A 337 9.47 -0.68 -4.61
CA ALA A 337 8.89 -1.22 -5.84
C ALA A 337 9.79 -0.97 -7.06
N GLN A 338 10.40 0.21 -7.19
CA GLN A 338 11.27 0.52 -8.31
C GLN A 338 12.56 -0.30 -8.28
N SER A 339 13.26 -0.36 -7.14
CA SER A 339 14.49 -1.15 -6.98
C SER A 339 14.22 -2.65 -7.13
N ALA A 340 13.08 -3.14 -6.62
CA ALA A 340 12.62 -4.51 -6.81
C ALA A 340 12.28 -4.82 -8.26
N MET A 341 11.69 -3.88 -9.00
CA MET A 341 11.43 -4.06 -10.43
C MET A 341 12.72 -4.13 -11.23
N VAL A 342 13.70 -3.26 -10.95
CA VAL A 342 15.05 -3.36 -11.53
C VAL A 342 15.68 -4.71 -11.20
N ALA A 343 15.57 -5.17 -9.96
CA ALA A 343 16.07 -6.48 -9.55
C ALA A 343 15.40 -7.62 -10.32
N CYS A 344 14.07 -7.62 -10.47
CA CYS A 344 13.33 -8.58 -11.29
C CYS A 344 13.81 -8.61 -12.74
N LEU A 345 14.11 -7.44 -13.32
CA LEU A 345 14.59 -7.32 -14.69
C LEU A 345 16.03 -7.83 -14.87
N LEU A 346 16.84 -7.89 -13.82
CA LEU A 346 18.27 -8.21 -13.90
C LEU A 346 18.63 -9.58 -13.31
N VAL A 347 17.98 -10.03 -12.24
CA VAL A 347 18.44 -11.16 -11.41
C VAL A 347 18.64 -12.48 -12.18
N ASN A 348 17.87 -12.72 -13.25
CA ASN A 348 17.99 -13.92 -14.08
C ASN A 348 18.70 -13.67 -15.42
N ARG A 349 19.19 -12.46 -15.68
CA ARG A 349 19.88 -12.13 -16.94
C ARG A 349 21.31 -12.65 -16.97
N ARG A 350 21.67 -13.18 -18.14
CA ARG A 350 23.04 -13.61 -18.49
C ARG A 350 23.78 -12.58 -19.35
N LEU A 351 23.04 -11.77 -20.11
CA LEU A 351 23.60 -10.74 -21.00
C LEU A 351 23.37 -9.34 -20.43
N PRO A 352 24.26 -8.37 -20.70
CA PRO A 352 24.07 -6.97 -20.33
C PRO A 352 22.76 -6.41 -20.89
N LEU A 353 22.05 -5.63 -20.07
CA LEU A 353 20.84 -4.92 -20.47
C LEU A 353 21.19 -3.43 -20.65
N ARG A 354 20.98 -2.89 -21.85
CA ARG A 354 21.16 -1.44 -22.07
C ARG A 354 20.24 -0.64 -21.16
N VAL A 355 20.76 0.44 -20.59
CA VAL A 355 19.98 1.32 -19.69
C VAL A 355 18.72 1.84 -20.37
N SER A 356 18.81 2.28 -21.62
CA SER A 356 17.64 2.72 -22.39
C SER A 356 16.60 1.62 -22.63
N ALA A 357 17.03 0.35 -22.71
CA ALA A 357 16.10 -0.77 -22.79
C ALA A 357 15.44 -1.04 -21.44
N LEU A 358 16.20 -0.96 -20.34
CA LEU A 358 15.66 -1.05 -18.98
C LEU A 358 14.61 0.04 -18.73
N GLU A 359 14.89 1.29 -19.07
CA GLU A 359 13.96 2.43 -18.91
C GLU A 359 12.66 2.20 -19.66
N ARG A 360 12.71 1.68 -20.90
CA ARG A 360 11.50 1.31 -21.64
C ARG A 360 10.70 0.22 -20.93
N LEU A 361 11.37 -0.82 -20.43
CA LEU A 361 10.71 -1.91 -19.68
C LEU A 361 10.04 -1.39 -18.39
N MET A 362 10.74 -0.51 -17.67
CA MET A 362 10.19 0.18 -16.50
C MET A 362 8.96 0.99 -16.89
N ALA A 363 9.05 1.86 -17.90
CA ALA A 363 7.93 2.70 -18.36
C ALA A 363 6.71 1.90 -18.83
N THR A 364 6.92 0.68 -19.34
CA THR A 364 5.83 -0.21 -19.75
C THR A 364 5.10 -0.85 -18.55
N VAL A 365 5.82 -1.27 -17.50
CA VAL A 365 5.24 -2.12 -16.43
C VAL A 365 5.01 -1.36 -15.13
N LEU A 366 5.89 -0.44 -14.76
CA LEU A 366 5.84 0.30 -13.50
C LEU A 366 4.50 1.01 -13.27
N PRO A 367 3.82 1.59 -14.27
CA PRO A 367 2.54 2.25 -14.03
C PRO A 367 1.42 1.34 -13.50
N TYR A 368 1.47 0.04 -13.78
CA TYR A 368 0.52 -0.93 -13.19
C TYR A 368 0.83 -1.18 -11.72
N ILE A 369 2.12 -1.17 -11.36
CA ILE A 369 2.60 -1.32 -9.99
C ILE A 369 2.28 -0.05 -9.19
N GLU A 370 2.52 1.13 -9.75
CA GLU A 370 2.15 2.44 -9.19
C GLU A 370 0.67 2.53 -8.87
N SER A 371 -0.17 2.14 -9.82
CA SER A 371 -1.63 2.15 -9.66
C SER A 371 -2.08 1.22 -8.51
N GLU A 372 -1.49 0.03 -8.41
CA GLU A 372 -1.87 -0.93 -7.36
C GLU A 372 -1.31 -0.58 -5.98
N LEU A 373 -0.08 -0.07 -5.94
CA LEU A 373 0.62 0.24 -4.69
C LEU A 373 0.44 1.71 -4.25
N SER A 374 -0.29 2.52 -5.03
CA SER A 374 -0.56 3.94 -4.74
C SER A 374 0.71 4.73 -4.44
N PHE A 375 1.65 4.75 -5.39
CA PHE A 375 2.84 5.61 -5.36
C PHE A 375 3.11 6.17 -6.75
N ARG A 376 4.00 7.15 -6.86
CA ARG A 376 4.47 7.71 -8.12
C ARG A 376 5.99 7.62 -8.18
N SER A 377 6.51 7.37 -9.36
CA SER A 377 7.93 7.48 -9.67
C SER A 377 8.15 8.51 -10.78
N ALA A 378 9.16 9.36 -10.61
CA ALA A 378 9.64 10.22 -11.68
C ALA A 378 10.59 9.45 -12.62
N PRO A 379 10.64 9.76 -13.92
CA PRO A 379 11.58 9.14 -14.86
C PRO A 379 13.05 9.21 -14.40
N GLU A 380 13.45 10.34 -13.82
CA GLU A 380 14.80 10.62 -13.33
C GLU A 380 15.23 9.68 -12.19
N GLU A 381 14.27 9.14 -11.44
CA GLU A 381 14.53 8.22 -10.33
C GLU A 381 15.13 6.89 -10.82
N THR A 382 14.92 6.50 -12.09
CA THR A 382 15.44 5.20 -12.58
C THR A 382 16.96 5.18 -12.60
N ASN A 383 17.61 6.25 -13.09
CA ASN A 383 19.07 6.32 -13.11
C ASN A 383 19.67 6.43 -11.70
N GLN A 384 18.98 7.12 -10.78
CA GLN A 384 19.37 7.21 -9.38
C GLN A 384 19.26 5.85 -8.68
N CYS A 385 18.16 5.13 -8.91
CA CYS A 385 17.96 3.77 -8.44
C CYS A 385 19.09 2.85 -8.94
N LEU A 386 19.49 2.96 -10.21
CA LEU A 386 20.62 2.21 -10.76
C LEU A 386 21.94 2.56 -10.07
N LEU A 387 22.22 3.84 -9.81
CA LEU A 387 23.42 4.28 -9.09
C LEU A 387 23.46 3.76 -7.64
N GLN A 388 22.31 3.77 -6.96
CA GLN A 388 22.20 3.24 -5.60
C GLN A 388 22.46 1.74 -5.56
N LEU A 389 21.83 0.98 -6.47
CA LEU A 389 22.05 -0.46 -6.56
C LEU A 389 23.51 -0.81 -6.91
N GLU A 390 24.17 0.00 -7.75
CA GLU A 390 25.60 -0.14 -8.04
C GLU A 390 26.45 0.11 -6.80
N THR A 391 26.18 1.20 -6.07
CA THR A 391 26.91 1.57 -4.85
C THR A 391 26.81 0.48 -3.77
N LEU A 392 25.69 -0.23 -3.73
CA LEU A 392 25.45 -1.36 -2.83
C LEU A 392 26.02 -2.69 -3.36
N GLY A 393 26.66 -2.70 -4.54
CA GLY A 393 27.19 -3.91 -5.16
C GLY A 393 26.11 -4.90 -5.64
N LEU A 394 24.89 -4.42 -5.86
CA LEU A 394 23.74 -5.22 -6.32
C LEU A 394 23.61 -5.23 -7.85
N LEU A 395 24.39 -4.41 -8.56
CA LEU A 395 24.58 -4.48 -10.01
C LEU A 395 25.92 -3.83 -10.40
N HIS A 396 26.32 -4.00 -11.66
CA HIS A 396 27.46 -3.32 -12.26
C HIS A 396 27.01 -2.52 -13.48
N ARG A 397 27.57 -1.32 -13.69
CA ARG A 397 27.36 -0.52 -14.90
C ARG A 397 28.64 -0.47 -15.73
N ALA A 398 28.51 -0.73 -17.03
CA ALA A 398 29.58 -0.58 -18.01
C ALA A 398 28.98 -0.30 -19.39
N ASP A 399 29.61 0.58 -20.17
CA ASP A 399 29.25 0.85 -21.58
C ASP A 399 27.76 1.15 -21.82
N GLY A 400 27.11 1.88 -20.91
CA GLY A 400 25.69 2.22 -21.01
C GLY A 400 24.75 1.02 -20.81
N ALA A 401 25.24 -0.07 -20.24
CA ALA A 401 24.49 -1.26 -19.87
C ALA A 401 24.66 -1.59 -18.38
N VAL A 402 23.72 -2.38 -17.87
CA VAL A 402 23.71 -2.91 -16.51
C VAL A 402 23.80 -4.43 -16.55
N THR A 403 24.57 -5.00 -15.63
CA THR A 403 24.64 -6.43 -15.40
C THR A 403 24.42 -6.75 -13.92
N PRO A 404 23.76 -7.87 -13.60
CA PRO A 404 23.71 -8.36 -12.23
C PRO A 404 25.08 -8.91 -11.78
N PRO A 405 25.38 -8.94 -10.46
CA PRO A 405 26.64 -9.48 -9.90
C PRO A 405 26.87 -10.95 -10.27
N SER A 406 28.09 -11.48 -10.17
CA SER A 406 28.36 -12.88 -10.57
C SER A 406 27.46 -13.91 -9.87
N GLN A 407 27.18 -15.03 -10.54
CA GLN A 407 26.39 -16.12 -9.96
C GLN A 407 27.11 -16.65 -8.70
N GLY A 408 26.36 -16.85 -7.61
CA GLY A 408 26.91 -17.29 -6.32
C GLY A 408 27.50 -16.19 -5.44
N SER A 409 27.59 -14.94 -5.91
CA SER A 409 28.00 -13.81 -5.06
C SER A 409 26.91 -13.41 -4.06
N ALA A 410 27.33 -12.82 -2.93
CA ALA A 410 26.41 -12.22 -1.96
C ALA A 410 25.53 -11.13 -2.61
N GLY A 411 26.10 -10.28 -3.48
CA GLY A 411 25.36 -9.25 -4.20
C GLY A 411 24.21 -9.84 -5.05
N ARG A 412 24.45 -10.95 -5.76
CA ARG A 412 23.40 -11.65 -6.50
C ARG A 412 22.31 -12.20 -5.58
N PHE A 413 22.68 -12.75 -4.42
CA PHE A 413 21.71 -13.25 -3.44
C PHE A 413 20.79 -12.14 -2.93
N HIS A 414 21.34 -10.99 -2.53
CA HIS A 414 20.55 -9.86 -2.06
C HIS A 414 19.73 -9.18 -3.16
N LEU A 415 20.23 -9.16 -4.40
CA LEU A 415 19.43 -8.76 -5.57
C LEU A 415 18.23 -9.68 -5.76
N ASN A 416 18.39 -10.99 -5.52
CA ASN A 416 17.30 -11.95 -5.60
C ASN A 416 16.25 -11.78 -4.50
N LEU A 417 16.67 -11.48 -3.27
CA LEU A 417 15.73 -11.12 -2.19
C LEU A 417 14.89 -9.90 -2.57
N LEU A 418 15.53 -8.86 -3.12
CA LEU A 418 14.84 -7.65 -3.56
C LEU A 418 13.86 -7.92 -4.71
N ALA A 419 14.23 -8.77 -5.68
CA ALA A 419 13.33 -9.19 -6.76
C ALA A 419 12.12 -9.98 -6.22
N ASN A 420 12.36 -10.91 -5.30
CA ASN A 420 11.31 -11.76 -4.72
C ASN A 420 10.26 -10.96 -3.94
N ALA A 421 10.60 -9.79 -3.38
CA ALA A 421 9.64 -8.94 -2.68
C ALA A 421 8.49 -8.48 -3.59
N LEU A 422 8.77 -8.21 -4.87
CA LEU A 422 7.80 -7.73 -5.86
C LEU A 422 7.24 -8.85 -6.75
N MET A 423 7.94 -9.98 -6.85
CA MET A 423 7.58 -11.09 -7.74
C MET A 423 6.12 -11.54 -7.63
N PRO A 424 5.50 -11.70 -6.43
CA PRO A 424 4.09 -12.09 -6.33
C PRO A 424 3.12 -11.13 -7.04
N THR A 425 3.45 -9.83 -7.08
CA THR A 425 2.66 -8.82 -7.80
C THR A 425 2.78 -9.03 -9.31
N LEU A 426 4.00 -9.22 -9.82
CA LEU A 426 4.25 -9.44 -11.25
C LEU A 426 3.66 -10.77 -11.75
N GLU A 427 3.76 -11.82 -10.94
CA GLU A 427 3.16 -13.13 -11.23
C GLU A 427 1.63 -13.03 -11.32
N ARG A 428 0.98 -12.30 -10.41
CA ARG A 428 -0.46 -12.06 -10.48
C ARG A 428 -0.84 -11.27 -11.73
N PHE A 429 -0.07 -10.24 -12.08
CA PHE A 429 -0.29 -9.50 -13.32
C PHE A 429 -0.19 -10.41 -14.54
N TYR A 430 0.84 -11.26 -14.56
CA TYR A 430 1.05 -12.24 -15.61
C TYR A 430 -0.13 -13.21 -15.76
N ILE A 431 -0.68 -13.74 -14.67
CA ILE A 431 -1.83 -14.66 -14.72
C ILE A 431 -3.00 -14.01 -15.48
N ALA A 432 -3.36 -12.78 -15.15
CA ALA A 432 -4.49 -12.10 -15.76
C ALA A 432 -4.27 -11.84 -17.26
N ILE A 433 -3.11 -11.28 -17.63
CA ILE A 433 -2.81 -10.96 -19.03
C ILE A 433 -2.62 -12.22 -19.89
N ALA A 434 -2.01 -13.28 -19.34
CA ALA A 434 -1.80 -14.54 -20.05
C ALA A 434 -3.12 -15.28 -20.28
N LEU A 435 -4.04 -15.27 -19.31
CA LEU A 435 -5.39 -15.81 -19.51
C LEU A 435 -6.13 -15.05 -20.61
N LEU A 436 -6.05 -13.71 -20.58
CA LEU A 436 -6.71 -12.86 -21.57
C LEU A 436 -6.16 -13.09 -23.00
N ASP A 437 -4.83 -13.11 -23.17
CA ASP A 437 -4.19 -13.36 -24.47
C ASP A 437 -4.48 -14.76 -25.03
N ARG A 438 -4.43 -15.80 -24.17
CA ARG A 438 -4.69 -17.18 -24.60
C ARG A 438 -6.14 -17.44 -24.99
N ALA A 439 -7.09 -16.79 -24.32
CA ALA A 439 -8.49 -16.93 -24.68
C ALA A 439 -8.83 -16.17 -25.98
N GLY A 440 -8.19 -15.03 -26.23
CA GLY A 440 -8.50 -14.16 -27.35
C GLY A 440 -9.57 -13.11 -27.01
N ASN A 441 -9.92 -12.30 -28.01
CA ASN A 441 -10.88 -11.21 -27.87
C ASN A 441 -12.32 -11.71 -27.65
N ALA A 442 -13.09 -10.93 -26.90
CA ALA A 442 -14.52 -11.14 -26.66
C ALA A 442 -14.89 -12.48 -25.98
N ILE A 443 -13.99 -13.06 -25.17
CA ILE A 443 -14.25 -14.30 -24.41
C ILE A 443 -14.54 -14.04 -22.93
N TYR A 444 -13.74 -13.19 -22.29
CA TYR A 444 -13.91 -12.87 -20.89
C TYR A 444 -14.69 -11.58 -20.71
N THR A 445 -15.61 -11.54 -19.76
CA THR A 445 -16.01 -10.30 -19.12
C THR A 445 -15.03 -10.00 -17.98
N ARG A 446 -15.10 -8.79 -17.42
CA ARG A 446 -14.31 -8.44 -16.22
C ARG A 446 -14.49 -9.44 -15.07
N ASN A 447 -15.70 -9.92 -14.84
CA ASN A 447 -15.99 -10.83 -13.73
C ASN A 447 -15.45 -12.24 -14.00
N THR A 448 -15.66 -12.78 -15.20
CA THR A 448 -15.22 -14.16 -15.52
C THR A 448 -13.70 -14.26 -15.63
N LEU A 449 -13.01 -13.19 -16.05
CA LEU A 449 -11.54 -13.13 -15.99
C LEU A 449 -11.04 -13.16 -14.54
N VAL A 450 -11.63 -12.36 -13.64
CA VAL A 450 -11.24 -12.33 -12.22
C VAL A 450 -11.44 -13.69 -11.57
N GLU A 451 -12.58 -14.34 -11.79
CA GLU A 451 -12.87 -15.67 -11.23
C GLU A 451 -11.87 -16.72 -11.72
N THR A 452 -11.56 -16.71 -13.02
CA THR A 452 -10.61 -17.66 -13.62
C THR A 452 -9.19 -17.39 -13.14
N ALA A 453 -8.77 -16.13 -13.07
CA ALA A 453 -7.47 -15.75 -12.56
C ALA A 453 -7.29 -16.13 -11.08
N CYS A 454 -8.31 -15.92 -10.24
CA CYS A 454 -8.30 -16.35 -8.84
C CYS A 454 -8.16 -17.87 -8.71
N ARG A 455 -8.88 -18.65 -9.53
CA ARG A 455 -8.80 -20.11 -9.55
C ARG A 455 -7.41 -20.61 -9.98
N THR A 456 -6.85 -20.01 -11.04
CA THR A 456 -5.49 -20.32 -11.51
C THR A 456 -4.44 -19.99 -10.45
N ALA A 457 -4.54 -18.82 -9.82
CA ALA A 457 -3.66 -18.40 -8.74
C ALA A 457 -3.72 -19.34 -7.53
N ARG A 458 -4.93 -19.72 -7.07
CA ARG A 458 -5.09 -20.70 -5.97
C ARG A 458 -4.48 -22.05 -6.31
N ARG A 459 -4.69 -22.56 -7.53
CA ARG A 459 -4.10 -23.82 -7.98
C ARG A 459 -2.58 -23.75 -7.96
N PHE A 460 -2.00 -22.65 -8.45
CA PHE A 460 -0.56 -22.44 -8.41
C PHE A 460 -0.03 -22.37 -6.97
N SER A 461 -0.69 -21.62 -6.09
CA SER A 461 -0.37 -21.55 -4.66
C SER A 461 -0.33 -22.92 -3.99
N VAL A 462 -1.32 -23.78 -4.27
CA VAL A 462 -1.37 -25.15 -3.72
C VAL A 462 -0.25 -26.04 -4.25
N LEU A 463 0.11 -25.91 -5.53
CA LEU A 463 1.13 -26.76 -6.16
C LEU A 463 2.56 -26.35 -5.79
N TYR A 464 2.81 -25.06 -5.58
CA TYR A 464 4.16 -24.51 -5.44
C TYR A 464 4.40 -23.77 -4.10
N GLY A 465 3.46 -23.87 -3.15
CA GLY A 465 3.63 -23.39 -1.77
C GLY A 465 3.56 -21.88 -1.57
N SER A 466 3.02 -21.12 -2.53
CA SER A 466 2.86 -19.66 -2.39
C SER A 466 1.62 -19.35 -1.52
N ASN A 467 1.81 -19.19 -0.22
CA ASN A 467 0.72 -19.00 0.76
C ASN A 467 0.33 -17.53 1.01
N SER A 468 0.61 -16.62 0.08
CA SER A 468 0.26 -15.20 0.23
C SER A 468 -1.24 -14.97 -0.09
N PRO A 469 -2.07 -14.52 0.87
CA PRO A 469 -3.51 -14.35 0.66
C PRO A 469 -3.88 -13.41 -0.50
N GLU A 470 -3.03 -12.42 -0.76
CA GLU A 470 -3.23 -11.43 -1.83
C GLU A 470 -3.00 -12.00 -3.24
N PHE A 471 -2.35 -13.17 -3.36
CA PHE A 471 -2.03 -13.76 -4.67
C PHE A 471 -3.30 -14.16 -5.45
N PHE A 472 -4.39 -14.46 -4.73
CA PHE A 472 -5.69 -14.84 -5.28
C PHE A 472 -6.82 -13.89 -4.85
N ASP A 473 -6.49 -12.63 -4.50
CA ASP A 473 -7.49 -11.62 -4.12
C ASP A 473 -8.22 -11.05 -5.35
N PRO A 474 -9.55 -11.21 -5.47
CA PRO A 474 -10.32 -10.71 -6.60
C PRO A 474 -10.30 -9.17 -6.72
N VAL A 475 -10.10 -8.44 -5.62
CA VAL A 475 -10.04 -6.98 -5.63
C VAL A 475 -8.79 -6.51 -6.39
N LEU A 476 -7.65 -7.16 -6.16
CA LEU A 476 -6.40 -6.81 -6.84
C LEU A 476 -6.43 -7.15 -8.33
N PHE A 477 -7.03 -8.29 -8.72
CA PHE A 477 -7.25 -8.58 -10.14
C PHE A 477 -8.17 -7.56 -10.80
N ARG A 478 -9.26 -7.16 -10.12
CA ARG A 478 -10.16 -6.13 -10.64
C ARG A 478 -9.46 -4.78 -10.79
N GLY A 479 -8.60 -4.43 -9.82
CA GLY A 479 -7.73 -3.25 -9.86
C GLY A 479 -6.87 -3.24 -11.13
N LEU A 480 -6.12 -4.31 -11.37
CA LEU A 480 -5.31 -4.45 -12.59
C LEU A 480 -6.13 -4.28 -13.88
N ILE A 481 -7.31 -4.92 -13.97
CA ILE A 481 -8.15 -4.82 -15.18
C ILE A 481 -8.68 -3.38 -15.34
N ASN A 482 -8.97 -2.66 -14.25
CA ASN A 482 -9.29 -1.23 -14.33
C ASN A 482 -8.10 -0.45 -14.88
N THR A 483 -6.89 -0.66 -14.36
CA THR A 483 -5.69 0.04 -14.84
C THR A 483 -5.40 -0.28 -16.32
N LEU A 484 -5.57 -1.53 -16.76
CA LEU A 484 -5.46 -1.91 -18.17
C LEU A 484 -6.49 -1.17 -19.05
N HIS A 485 -7.70 -0.99 -18.53
CA HIS A 485 -8.76 -0.25 -19.21
C HIS A 485 -8.48 1.25 -19.29
N ASP A 486 -8.09 1.86 -18.16
CA ASP A 486 -7.78 3.29 -18.07
C ASP A 486 -6.58 3.68 -18.96
N ARG A 487 -5.64 2.75 -19.15
CA ARG A 487 -4.50 2.90 -20.07
C ARG A 487 -4.82 2.51 -21.52
N GLY A 488 -6.06 2.11 -21.82
CA GLY A 488 -6.51 1.77 -23.16
C GLY A 488 -6.00 0.45 -23.74
N VAL A 489 -5.30 -0.36 -22.94
CA VAL A 489 -4.79 -1.69 -23.33
C VAL A 489 -5.93 -2.69 -23.47
N VAL A 490 -6.95 -2.58 -22.62
CA VAL A 490 -8.17 -3.36 -22.68
C VAL A 490 -9.35 -2.42 -22.86
N ARG A 491 -10.32 -2.83 -23.68
CA ARG A 491 -11.58 -2.13 -23.91
C ARG A 491 -12.72 -3.10 -23.67
N THR A 492 -13.91 -2.55 -23.46
CA THR A 492 -15.12 -3.34 -23.32
C THR A 492 -15.98 -3.14 -24.57
N ASP A 493 -16.50 -4.23 -25.13
CA ASP A 493 -17.44 -4.17 -26.26
C ASP A 493 -18.88 -3.86 -25.78
N ARG A 494 -19.87 -3.99 -26.67
CA ARG A 494 -21.27 -3.69 -26.35
C ARG A 494 -21.91 -4.71 -25.40
N ASP A 495 -21.34 -5.90 -25.29
CA ASP A 495 -21.88 -7.03 -24.52
C ASP A 495 -21.04 -7.28 -23.24
N ASP A 496 -20.29 -6.27 -22.80
CA ASP A 496 -19.41 -6.28 -21.62
C ASP A 496 -18.18 -7.22 -21.70
N TYR A 497 -17.83 -7.72 -22.89
CA TYR A 497 -16.64 -8.53 -23.08
C TYR A 497 -15.37 -7.69 -23.29
N LEU A 498 -14.25 -8.23 -22.82
CA LEU A 498 -12.94 -7.61 -22.91
C LEU A 498 -12.32 -7.85 -24.27
N CYS A 499 -11.86 -6.76 -24.89
CA CYS A 499 -11.15 -6.71 -26.15
C CYS A 499 -9.81 -6.00 -25.95
N PHE A 500 -8.77 -6.43 -26.65
CA PHE A 500 -7.42 -5.91 -26.56
C PHE A 500 -6.73 -5.96 -27.93
N ASP A 501 -5.66 -5.18 -28.07
CA ASP A 501 -4.81 -5.17 -29.24
C ASP A 501 -3.45 -5.85 -28.98
N SER A 502 -2.51 -5.72 -29.92
CA SER A 502 -1.19 -6.34 -29.82
C SER A 502 -0.33 -5.86 -28.65
N SER A 503 -0.70 -4.77 -27.97
CA SER A 503 0.03 -4.26 -26.79
C SER A 503 0.08 -5.28 -25.65
N ILE A 504 -0.95 -6.13 -25.48
CA ILE A 504 -0.92 -7.18 -24.45
C ILE A 504 0.17 -8.22 -24.73
N ARG A 505 0.45 -8.50 -26.00
CA ARG A 505 1.49 -9.46 -26.40
C ARG A 505 2.88 -8.94 -26.10
N GLU A 506 3.06 -7.62 -26.13
CA GLU A 506 4.27 -6.99 -25.66
C GLU A 506 4.46 -7.25 -24.16
N LEU A 507 3.45 -6.98 -23.32
CA LEU A 507 3.50 -7.26 -21.88
C LEU A 507 3.84 -8.73 -21.57
N ILE A 508 3.25 -9.67 -22.30
CA ILE A 508 3.54 -11.11 -22.14
C ILE A 508 4.96 -11.46 -22.59
N ARG A 509 5.43 -10.89 -23.70
CA ARG A 509 6.81 -11.13 -24.16
C ARG A 509 7.83 -10.64 -23.12
N LEU A 510 7.54 -9.51 -22.48
CA LEU A 510 8.39 -8.95 -21.44
C LEU A 510 8.40 -9.82 -20.17
N SER A 511 7.24 -10.35 -19.77
CA SER A 511 7.10 -11.16 -18.57
C SER A 511 7.80 -12.52 -18.67
N ARG A 512 7.94 -13.11 -19.87
CA ARG A 512 8.56 -14.45 -20.07
C ARG A 512 9.97 -14.60 -19.48
N HIS A 513 10.72 -13.50 -19.38
CA HIS A 513 12.09 -13.50 -18.86
C HIS A 513 12.17 -13.24 -17.34
N ILE A 514 11.06 -12.85 -16.73
CA ILE A 514 10.97 -12.45 -15.31
C ILE A 514 10.22 -13.51 -14.52
N ILE A 515 9.11 -14.01 -15.08
CA ILE A 515 8.18 -14.92 -14.43
C ILE A 515 8.69 -16.35 -14.45
N ARG A 516 8.51 -17.06 -13.34
CA ARG A 516 8.87 -18.47 -13.17
C ARG A 516 8.24 -19.36 -14.24
N THR A 517 9.04 -20.28 -14.79
CA THR A 517 8.60 -21.20 -15.86
C THR A 517 7.40 -22.05 -15.42
N GLU A 518 7.38 -22.46 -14.15
CA GLU A 518 6.32 -23.23 -13.53
C GLU A 518 4.97 -22.50 -13.61
N LEU A 519 4.97 -21.18 -13.38
CA LEU A 519 3.76 -20.37 -13.48
C LEU A 519 3.31 -20.26 -14.95
N GLN A 520 4.24 -20.03 -15.88
CA GLN A 520 3.94 -19.94 -17.31
C GLN A 520 3.28 -21.22 -17.84
N GLN A 521 3.75 -22.38 -17.38
CA GLN A 521 3.19 -23.69 -17.74
C GLN A 521 1.86 -24.00 -17.04
N SER A 522 1.61 -23.41 -15.86
CA SER A 522 0.38 -23.63 -15.10
C SER A 522 -0.86 -22.93 -15.66
N ILE A 523 -0.67 -21.90 -16.50
CA ILE A 523 -1.78 -21.22 -17.17
C ILE A 523 -2.46 -22.26 -18.08
N PRO A 524 -3.80 -22.40 -18.04
CA PRO A 524 -4.52 -23.34 -18.91
C PRO A 524 -4.39 -22.93 -20.39
N LEU A 525 -4.42 -23.92 -21.28
CA LEU A 525 -4.58 -23.71 -22.73
C LEU A 525 -6.06 -23.42 -23.05
N PRO A 526 -6.36 -22.69 -24.14
CA PRO A 526 -7.74 -22.50 -24.57
C PRO A 526 -8.41 -23.86 -24.86
N ALA A 527 -9.72 -23.95 -24.58
CA ALA A 527 -10.49 -25.19 -24.73
C ALA A 527 -10.54 -25.75 -26.18
N SER A 528 -10.05 -25.00 -27.17
CA SER A 528 -9.90 -25.43 -28.56
C SER A 528 -8.62 -26.25 -28.82
N GLU A 529 -7.74 -26.40 -27.83
CA GLU A 529 -6.45 -27.13 -27.94
C GLU A 529 -6.28 -28.23 -26.87
N ALA A 530 -7.32 -28.55 -26.11
CA ALA A 530 -7.38 -29.67 -25.15
C ALA A 530 -8.39 -30.71 -25.63
#